data_AF-A0A3P7QI79-F1
#
_entry.id   AF-A0A3P7QI79-F1
#
_cell.length_a   1.000
_cell.length_b   1.000
_cell.length_c   1.000
_cell.angle_alpha   90.00
_cell.angle_beta   90.00
_cell.angle_gamma   90.00
#
_symmetry.space_group_name_H-M   'P 1'
#
loop_
_entity.id
_entity.type
_entity.pdbx_description
1 polymer ?
#
loop_
_entity_poly.entity_id
_entity_poly.type
_entity_poly.pdbx_seq_one_letter_code
_entity_poly.pdbx_strand_id
1 'polypeptide(L)' 'VKFAGPPGPKGPPGPPGPPGPEGNQGPPGPPGPSGAGGEKGICPKYCALDGGVFFEDGTMRRR' A
#
# COMPACT_ATOMS: atom_id res chain seq x y z
N VAL A 1 -53.93 60.44 -13.53
CA VAL A 1 -52.95 59.68 -12.71
C VAL A 1 -52.79 58.29 -13.30
N LYS A 2 -51.60 57.95 -13.80
CA LYS A 2 -51.29 56.57 -14.22
C LYS A 2 -50.82 55.81 -12.98
N PHE A 3 -51.63 54.89 -12.50
CA PHE A 3 -51.21 53.97 -11.46
C PHE A 3 -50.44 52.84 -12.14
N ALA A 4 -49.13 52.77 -11.89
CA ALA A 4 -48.37 51.58 -12.24
C ALA A 4 -48.93 50.40 -11.44
N GLY A 5 -49.10 49.25 -12.09
CA GLY A 5 -49.57 48.03 -11.44
C GLY A 5 -48.58 47.56 -10.35
N PRO A 6 -49.02 46.63 -9.48
CA PRO A 6 -48.14 46.07 -8.48
C PRO A 6 -46.93 45.37 -9.15
N PRO A 7 -45.76 45.33 -8.50
CA PRO A 7 -44.64 44.53 -8.96
C PRO A 7 -45.05 43.08 -9.20
N GLY A 8 -44.43 42.45 -10.21
CA GLY A 8 -44.64 41.02 -10.48
C GLY A 8 -44.15 40.12 -9.35
N PRO A 9 -44.59 38.85 -9.33
CA PRO A 9 -44.11 37.89 -8.33
C PRO A 9 -42.61 37.67 -8.45
N LYS A 10 -41.98 37.24 -7.35
CA LYS A 10 -40.59 36.79 -7.37
C LYS A 10 -40.45 35.61 -8.34
N GLY A 11 -39.36 35.58 -9.09
CA GLY A 11 -39.02 34.43 -9.93
C GLY A 11 -38.76 33.15 -9.12
N PRO A 12 -38.72 31.99 -9.78
CA PRO A 12 -38.41 30.72 -9.12
C PRO A 12 -36.99 30.72 -8.53
N PRO A 13 -36.69 29.82 -7.58
CA PRO A 13 -35.32 29.56 -7.14
C PRO A 13 -34.41 29.19 -8.32
N GLY A 14 -33.11 29.50 -8.20
CA GLY A 14 -32.11 29.06 -9.15
C GLY A 14 -31.91 27.53 -9.13
N PRO A 15 -31.23 26.97 -10.15
CA PRO A 15 -30.89 25.56 -10.17
C PRO A 15 -29.92 25.20 -9.03
N PRO A 16 -29.82 23.91 -8.66
CA PRO A 16 -28.79 23.42 -7.76
C PRO A 16 -27.38 23.76 -8.27
N GLY A 17 -26.43 23.92 -7.34
CA GLY A 17 -25.02 24.08 -7.68
C GLY A 17 -24.41 22.81 -8.32
N PRO A 18 -23.23 22.93 -8.94
CA PRO A 18 -22.52 21.77 -9.45
C PRO A 18 -22.07 20.82 -8.32
N PRO A 19 -21.81 19.54 -8.62
CA PRO A 19 -21.17 18.62 -7.66
C PRO A 19 -19.83 19.17 -7.14
N GLY A 20 -19.45 18.74 -5.94
CA GLY A 20 -18.13 19.04 -5.38
C GLY A 20 -16.99 18.36 -6.15
N PRO A 21 -15.73 18.79 -5.93
CA PRO A 21 -14.57 18.14 -6.51
C PRO A 21 -14.41 16.70 -5.98
N GLU A 22 -13.65 15.88 -6.71
CA GLU A 22 -13.25 14.55 -6.25
C GLU A 22 -12.45 14.63 -4.93
N GLY A 23 -12.56 13.59 -4.10
CA GLY A 23 -11.75 13.46 -2.89
C GLY A 23 -10.27 13.29 -3.19
N ASN A 24 -9.42 13.60 -2.21
CA ASN A 24 -7.99 13.36 -2.33
C ASN A 24 -7.68 11.85 -2.38
N GLN A 25 -6.56 11.49 -3.02
CA GLN A 25 -6.04 10.13 -2.98
C GLN A 25 -5.78 9.69 -1.54
N GLY A 26 -5.99 8.40 -1.26
CA GLY A 26 -5.70 7.81 0.04
C GLY A 26 -4.20 7.79 0.36
N PRO A 27 -3.84 7.59 1.64
CA PRO A 27 -2.43 7.47 2.03
C PRO A 27 -1.78 6.20 1.45
N PRO A 28 -0.44 6.17 1.33
CA PRO A 28 0.28 4.95 0.96
C PRO A 28 -0.04 3.77 1.90
N GLY A 29 0.06 2.55 1.38
CA GLY A 29 -0.09 1.33 2.19
C GLY A 29 1.02 1.15 3.22
N PRO A 30 0.82 0.25 4.21
CA PRO A 30 1.84 -0.06 5.20
C PRO A 30 3.07 -0.73 4.56
N PRO A 31 4.25 -0.67 5.21
CA PRO A 31 5.42 -1.43 4.78
C PRO A 31 5.12 -2.94 4.69
N GLY A 32 5.83 -3.62 3.78
CA GLY A 32 5.75 -5.08 3.67
C GLY A 32 6.31 -5.80 4.91
N PRO A 33 6.01 -7.10 5.08
CA PRO A 33 6.56 -7.89 6.18
C PRO A 33 8.09 -8.02 6.06
N SER A 34 8.75 -8.26 7.19
CA SER A 34 10.18 -8.59 7.21
C SER A 34 10.46 -9.82 6.34
N GLY A 35 11.63 -9.83 5.69
CA GLY A 35 12.11 -11.00 4.95
C GLY A 35 12.29 -12.22 5.85
N ALA A 36 12.28 -13.42 5.26
CA ALA A 36 12.61 -14.65 5.97
C ALA A 36 14.03 -14.56 6.57
N GLY A 37 14.23 -15.19 7.73
CA GLY A 37 15.57 -15.32 8.32
C GLY A 37 16.54 -16.01 7.34
N GLY A 38 17.81 -15.60 7.37
CA GLY A 38 18.85 -16.24 6.56
C GLY A 38 19.00 -17.72 6.90
N GLU A 39 19.42 -18.51 5.92
CA GLU A 39 19.76 -19.92 6.16
C GLU A 39 20.87 -20.00 7.22
N LYS A 40 20.83 -21.06 8.05
CA LYS A 40 21.86 -21.32 9.04
C LYS A 40 23.22 -21.31 8.35
N GLY A 41 24.15 -20.50 8.84
CA GLY A 41 25.52 -20.50 8.36
C GLY A 41 26.10 -21.91 8.47
N ILE A 42 26.66 -22.41 7.38
CA ILE A 42 27.44 -23.64 7.39
C ILE A 42 28.71 -23.29 8.17
N CYS A 43 28.77 -23.67 9.44
CA CYS A 43 30.00 -23.66 10.22
C CYS A 43 30.64 -25.04 10.04
N PRO A 44 31.50 -25.27 9.02
CA PRO A 44 32.18 -26.55 8.94
C PRO A 44 33.08 -26.66 10.18
N LYS A 45 32.78 -27.62 11.07
CA LYS A 45 33.64 -27.96 12.21
C LYS A 45 35.06 -28.33 11.73
N TYR A 46 35.13 -28.84 10.49
CA TYR A 46 36.34 -29.11 9.72
C TYR A 46 36.02 -28.94 8.23
N CYS A 47 36.82 -28.16 7.49
CA CYS A 47 36.88 -28.33 6.04
C CYS A 47 37.53 -29.70 5.80
N ALA A 48 36.73 -30.72 5.48
CA ALA A 48 37.30 -31.96 4.98
C ALA A 48 38.10 -31.63 3.72
N LEU A 49 39.35 -32.08 3.65
CA LEU A 49 40.22 -31.93 2.47
C LEU A 49 39.54 -32.46 1.19
N ASP A 50 38.53 -33.33 1.35
CA ASP A 50 37.74 -33.95 0.28
C ASP A 50 36.53 -33.10 -0.20
N GLY A 51 36.32 -31.88 0.30
CA GLY A 51 35.26 -30.97 -0.17
C GLY A 51 33.84 -31.34 0.27
N GLY A 52 33.69 -32.24 1.24
CA GLY A 52 32.39 -32.59 1.83
C GLY A 52 31.92 -31.57 2.87
N VAL A 53 30.67 -31.13 2.76
CA VAL A 53 30.02 -30.31 3.80
C VAL A 53 29.29 -31.25 4.76
N PHE A 54 29.75 -31.29 6.02
CA PHE A 54 29.10 -32.00 7.10
C PHE A 54 28.37 -31.01 8.01
N PHE A 55 27.12 -31.30 8.27
CA PHE A 55 26.29 -30.50 9.17
C PHE A 55 26.43 -30.99 10.62
N GLU A 56 26.09 -30.13 11.58
CA GLU A 56 26.11 -30.46 13.02
C GLU A 56 25.16 -31.62 13.40
N ASP A 57 24.18 -31.91 12.55
CA ASP A 57 23.24 -33.04 12.69
C ASP A 57 23.79 -34.37 12.11
N GLY A 58 25.03 -34.38 11.64
CA GLY A 58 25.68 -35.56 11.06
C GLY A 58 25.28 -35.84 9.60
N THR A 59 24.42 -35.01 8.99
CA THR A 59 24.09 -35.15 7.58
C THR A 59 25.25 -34.64 6.71
N MET A 60 25.51 -35.30 5.58
CA MET A 60 26.55 -34.93 4.61
C MET A 60 25.87 -34.47 3.32
N ARG A 61 26.22 -33.27 2.83
CA ARG A 61 25.87 -32.84 1.46
C ARG A 61 27.08 -33.07 0.56
N ARG A 62 27.01 -34.07 -0.32
CA ARG A 62 27.92 -34.21 -1.45
C ARG A 62 27.45 -33.28 -2.57
N ARG A 63 28.40 -32.62 -3.25
CA ARG A 63 28.13 -31.92 -4.51
C ARG A 63 27.66 -32.92 -5.56
#